data_AF-A0A017T2B5-F1
#
_entry.id   AF-A0A017T2B5-F1
#
_cell.length_a   1.000
_cell.length_b   1.000
_cell.length_c   1.000
_cell.angle_alpha   90.00
_cell.angle_beta   90.00
_cell.angle_gamma   90.00
#
_symmetry.space_group_name_H-M   'P 1'
#
loop_
_entity.id
_entity.type
_entity.pdbx_description
1 polymer ?
#
loop_
_entity_poly.entity_id
_entity_poly.type
_entity_poly.pdbx_seq_one_letter_code
_entity_poly.pdbx_strand_id
1 'polypeptide(L)'
;MALIDLVTISAIAREQYISIGKRYSSITVLNLASRHLKALLTHGPDLALHGFGAPDATRLVDAHETLLQESVNRTGARGGNAATVNAHELALRRARRERLRARAILDSVTRTLRYEGTDSGIAAALQVEGGLRATKNAGHEGEKLAEQLDVLLNGLTAPPVVTATADRGGPEAVADLTAALTTLRASNLATTGSSTRLETERMDLLDGLIITLARSARKAAVAASKRLGTPALADKFSLDALYAPASAETDSEEPEAPPAQPTTPAPAQPSGQALAQPLDPTKKPATPQVASPGTALSFG
;
A
#
# COMPACT_ATOMS: atom_id res chain seq x y z
N MET A 1 27.48 -1.84 -0.55
CA MET A 1 27.38 -1.22 -1.89
C MET A 1 26.95 0.22 -1.66
N ALA A 2 27.60 1.18 -2.33
CA ALA A 2 27.30 2.59 -2.10
C ALA A 2 26.02 2.93 -2.87
N LEU A 3 24.93 3.19 -2.14
CA LEU A 3 23.73 3.79 -2.75
C LEU A 3 24.10 5.18 -3.27
N ILE A 4 23.64 5.55 -4.46
CA ILE A 4 23.78 6.93 -4.94
C ILE A 4 23.06 7.85 -3.96
N ASP A 5 23.79 8.84 -3.42
CA ASP A 5 23.18 9.91 -2.65
C ASP A 5 22.56 10.93 -3.61
N LEU A 6 21.26 10.77 -3.84
CA LEU A 6 20.48 11.65 -4.70
C LEU A 6 20.45 13.09 -4.21
N VAL A 7 20.73 13.39 -2.93
CA VAL A 7 20.73 14.76 -2.39
C VAL A 7 21.90 15.57 -2.94
N THR A 8 22.99 14.91 -3.31
CA THR A 8 24.19 15.56 -3.87
C THR A 8 24.00 16.04 -5.31
N ILE A 9 22.96 15.57 -6.01
CA ILE A 9 22.64 16.01 -7.38
C ILE A 9 22.11 17.44 -7.34
N SER A 10 22.77 18.34 -8.09
CA SER A 10 22.37 19.74 -8.21
C SER A 10 20.90 19.88 -8.65
N ALA A 11 20.22 20.93 -8.20
CA ALA A 11 18.81 21.15 -8.51
C ALA A 11 18.54 21.18 -10.03
N ILE A 12 19.43 21.81 -10.80
CA ILE A 12 19.33 21.89 -12.27
C ILE A 12 19.44 20.50 -12.90
N ALA A 13 20.43 19.70 -12.50
CA ALA A 13 20.61 18.34 -13.04
C ALA A 13 19.43 17.44 -12.65
N ARG A 14 18.93 17.58 -11.41
CA ARG A 14 17.77 16.83 -10.91
C ARG A 14 16.54 17.08 -11.78
N GLU A 15 16.21 18.34 -12.05
CA GLU A 15 15.05 18.69 -12.88
C GLU A 15 15.19 18.13 -14.31
N GLN A 16 16.38 18.22 -14.90
CA GLN A 16 16.67 17.65 -16.21
C GLN A 16 16.48 16.13 -16.23
N TYR A 17 17.03 15.41 -15.26
CA TYR A 17 16.88 13.96 -15.17
C TYR A 17 15.42 13.57 -14.95
N ILE A 18 14.69 14.21 -14.05
CA ILE A 18 13.25 13.95 -13.86
C ILE A 18 12.49 14.16 -15.19
N SER A 19 12.77 15.24 -15.92
CA SER A 19 12.15 15.51 -17.23
C SER A 19 12.45 14.43 -18.28
N ILE A 20 13.65 13.86 -18.26
CA ILE A 20 14.04 12.74 -19.14
C ILE A 20 13.33 11.45 -18.71
N GLY A 21 13.39 11.09 -17.42
CA GLY A 21 12.89 9.83 -16.88
C GLY A 21 11.38 9.66 -17.09
N LYS A 22 10.60 10.74 -16.95
CA LYS A 22 9.15 10.76 -17.19
C LYS A 22 8.71 10.22 -18.57
N ARG A 23 9.61 10.17 -19.55
CA ARG A 23 9.30 9.74 -20.92
C ARG A 23 9.45 8.25 -21.15
N TYR A 24 10.03 7.51 -20.22
CA TYR A 24 10.39 6.10 -20.41
C TYR A 24 9.94 5.27 -19.22
N SER A 25 9.60 4.00 -19.46
CA SER A 25 9.26 3.10 -18.36
C SER A 25 10.53 2.63 -17.65
N SER A 26 10.48 2.50 -16.32
CA SER A 26 11.63 2.02 -15.55
C SER A 26 12.08 0.61 -15.95
N ILE A 27 11.16 -0.23 -16.44
CA ILE A 27 11.48 -1.57 -16.98
C ILE A 27 12.37 -1.46 -18.21
N THR A 28 11.99 -0.61 -19.17
CA THR A 28 12.79 -0.36 -20.38
C THR A 28 14.16 0.20 -20.01
N VAL A 29 14.23 1.10 -19.04
CA VAL A 29 15.47 1.74 -18.58
C VAL A 29 16.39 0.73 -17.88
N LEU A 30 15.86 -0.13 -17.01
CA LEU A 30 16.63 -1.21 -16.36
C LEU A 30 17.18 -2.21 -17.39
N ASN A 31 16.38 -2.61 -18.37
CA ASN A 31 16.81 -3.50 -19.46
C ASN A 31 17.93 -2.85 -20.30
N LEU A 32 17.83 -1.56 -20.60
CA LEU A 32 18.88 -0.81 -21.28
C LEU A 32 20.18 -0.79 -20.47
N ALA A 33 20.09 -0.42 -19.19
CA ALA A 33 21.24 -0.36 -18.29
C ALA A 33 21.93 -1.72 -18.17
N SER A 34 21.16 -2.80 -17.96
CA SER A 34 21.70 -4.17 -17.89
C SER A 34 22.48 -4.55 -19.15
N ARG A 35 21.98 -4.21 -20.35
CA ARG A 35 22.70 -4.46 -21.62
C ARG A 35 24.01 -3.66 -21.70
N HIS A 36 23.98 -2.38 -21.34
CA HIS A 36 25.16 -1.51 -21.38
C HIS A 36 26.20 -1.94 -20.34
N LEU A 37 25.79 -2.29 -19.12
CA LEU A 37 26.66 -2.81 -18.06
C LEU A 37 27.35 -4.10 -18.50
N LYS A 38 26.62 -5.03 -19.15
CA LYS A 38 27.20 -6.24 -19.73
C LYS A 38 28.25 -5.92 -20.81
N ALA A 39 27.97 -4.95 -21.68
CA ALA A 39 28.93 -4.53 -22.72
C ALA A 39 30.18 -3.86 -22.14
N LEU A 40 30.05 -3.10 -21.04
CA LEU A 40 31.17 -2.44 -20.36
C LEU A 40 32.19 -3.43 -19.79
N LEU A 41 31.78 -4.65 -19.42
CA LEU A 41 32.71 -5.69 -18.97
C LEU A 41 33.76 -6.05 -20.02
N THR A 42 33.38 -6.03 -21.30
CA THR A 42 34.28 -6.38 -22.42
C THR A 42 34.94 -5.13 -23.02
N HIS A 43 34.20 -4.03 -23.14
CA HIS A 43 34.59 -2.88 -23.95
C HIS A 43 34.84 -1.59 -23.15
N GLY A 44 34.74 -1.63 -21.82
CA GLY A 44 34.97 -0.48 -20.95
C GLY A 44 36.31 0.26 -21.20
N PRO A 45 37.45 -0.45 -21.34
CA PRO A 45 38.74 0.19 -21.63
C PRO A 45 38.76 0.96 -22.95
N ASP A 46 38.04 0.48 -23.98
CA ASP A 46 37.95 1.18 -25.26
C ASP A 46 37.15 2.47 -25.15
N LEU A 47 36.06 2.48 -24.36
CA LEU A 47 35.20 3.65 -24.13
C LEU A 47 35.89 4.72 -23.27
N ALA A 48 36.77 4.32 -22.34
CA ALA A 48 37.48 5.25 -21.46
C ALA A 48 38.34 6.26 -22.24
N LEU A 49 38.90 5.84 -23.37
CA LEU A 49 39.66 6.71 -24.28
C LEU A 49 38.79 7.77 -24.99
N HIS A 50 37.46 7.65 -24.91
CA HIS A 50 36.48 8.54 -25.53
C HIS A 50 35.55 9.22 -24.51
N GLY A 51 36.00 9.31 -23.25
CA GLY A 51 35.35 10.11 -22.22
C GLY A 51 34.21 9.44 -21.46
N PHE A 52 34.02 8.11 -21.60
CA PHE A 52 33.16 7.34 -20.71
C PHE A 52 34.03 6.40 -19.86
N GLY A 53 34.41 6.88 -18.69
CA GLY A 53 35.42 6.24 -17.84
C GLY A 53 34.86 5.33 -16.75
N ALA A 54 35.75 4.81 -15.91
CA ALA A 54 35.36 4.01 -14.74
C ALA A 54 34.37 4.73 -13.80
N PRO A 55 34.49 6.04 -13.50
CA PRO A 55 33.52 6.75 -12.65
C PRO A 55 32.10 6.77 -13.24
N ASP A 56 31.96 6.89 -14.55
CA ASP A 56 30.65 6.88 -15.22
C ASP A 56 30.04 5.48 -15.21
N ALA A 57 30.86 4.45 -15.42
CA ALA A 57 30.43 3.06 -15.29
C ALA A 57 29.97 2.74 -13.86
N THR A 58 30.71 3.17 -12.83
CA THR A 58 30.30 3.03 -11.43
C THR A 58 28.98 3.73 -11.16
N ARG A 59 28.81 4.98 -11.61
CA ARG A 59 27.52 5.69 -11.48
C ARG A 59 26.37 4.96 -12.17
N LEU A 60 26.61 4.33 -13.31
CA LEU A 60 25.57 3.55 -14.01
C LEU A 60 25.18 2.30 -13.21
N VAL A 61 26.16 1.60 -12.61
CA VAL A 61 25.92 0.47 -11.71
C VAL A 61 25.09 0.91 -10.51
N ASP A 62 25.56 1.94 -9.79
CA ASP A 62 24.90 2.41 -8.57
C ASP A 62 23.47 2.91 -8.88
N ALA A 63 23.26 3.60 -10.00
CA ALA A 63 21.94 4.07 -10.42
C ALA A 63 21.00 2.91 -10.78
N HIS A 64 21.52 1.91 -11.50
CA HIS A 64 20.77 0.71 -11.87
C HIS A 64 20.31 -0.07 -10.63
N GLU A 65 21.22 -0.33 -9.69
CA GLU A 65 20.90 -1.05 -8.45
C GLU A 65 19.95 -0.27 -7.56
N THR A 66 20.15 1.05 -7.45
CA THR A 66 19.24 1.92 -6.69
C THR A 66 17.84 1.90 -7.31
N LEU A 67 17.72 1.99 -8.64
CA LEU A 67 16.41 1.92 -9.32
C LEU A 67 15.75 0.55 -9.13
N LEU A 68 16.51 -0.53 -9.16
CA LEU A 68 16.01 -1.88 -8.91
C LEU A 68 15.46 -2.01 -7.48
N GLN A 69 16.21 -1.52 -6.49
CA GLN A 69 15.77 -1.49 -5.09
C GLN A 69 14.51 -0.63 -4.91
N GLU A 70 14.46 0.58 -5.49
CA GLU A 70 13.29 1.46 -5.42
C GLU A 70 12.07 0.84 -6.13
N SER A 71 12.27 0.07 -7.20
CA SER A 71 11.19 -0.66 -7.89
C SER A 71 10.59 -1.77 -7.02
N VAL A 72 11.44 -2.50 -6.28
CA VAL A 72 11.00 -3.51 -5.29
C VAL A 72 10.24 -2.82 -4.15
N ASN A 73 10.81 -1.74 -3.59
CA ASN A 73 10.19 -0.96 -2.53
C ASN A 73 8.82 -0.42 -2.96
N ARG A 74 8.70 0.14 -4.17
CA ARG A 74 7.43 0.63 -4.72
C ARG A 74 6.40 -0.47 -4.93
N THR A 75 6.83 -1.67 -5.33
CA THR A 75 5.91 -2.81 -5.47
C THR A 75 5.38 -3.25 -4.11
N GLY A 76 6.25 -3.31 -3.10
CA GLY A 76 5.85 -3.54 -1.71
C GLY A 76 4.93 -2.45 -1.17
N ALA A 77 5.26 -1.18 -1.40
CA ALA A 77 4.46 -0.03 -1.02
C ALA A 77 3.10 0.00 -1.74
N ARG A 78 3.03 -0.38 -3.02
CA ARG A 78 1.75 -0.54 -3.75
C ARG A 78 0.87 -1.62 -3.13
N GLY A 79 1.45 -2.76 -2.75
CA GLY A 79 0.74 -3.81 -2.01
C GLY A 79 0.23 -3.33 -0.65
N GLY A 80 1.08 -2.62 0.10
CA GLY A 80 0.72 -1.96 1.35
C GLY A 80 -0.37 -0.90 1.17
N ASN A 81 -0.30 -0.10 0.12
CA ASN A 81 -1.29 0.93 -0.20
C ASN A 81 -2.64 0.33 -0.58
N ALA A 82 -2.67 -0.77 -1.35
CA ALA A 82 -3.91 -1.47 -1.63
C ALA A 82 -4.54 -2.04 -0.35
N ALA A 83 -3.74 -2.63 0.54
CA ALA A 83 -4.21 -3.08 1.84
C ALA A 83 -4.72 -1.92 2.71
N THR A 84 -4.01 -0.79 2.75
CA THR A 84 -4.39 0.42 3.48
C THR A 84 -5.68 1.05 2.92
N VAL A 85 -5.84 1.14 1.60
CA VAL A 85 -7.06 1.64 0.95
C VAL A 85 -8.24 0.73 1.27
N ASN A 86 -8.09 -0.60 1.12
CA ASN A 86 -9.14 -1.55 1.46
C ASN A 86 -9.52 -1.50 2.95
N ALA A 87 -8.52 -1.38 3.83
CA ALA A 87 -8.74 -1.22 5.27
C ALA A 87 -9.47 0.10 5.59
N HIS A 88 -9.10 1.20 4.92
CA HIS A 88 -9.76 2.49 5.07
C HIS A 88 -11.21 2.46 4.58
N GLU A 89 -11.49 1.84 3.43
CA GLU A 89 -12.85 1.64 2.96
C GLU A 89 -13.69 0.80 3.92
N LEU A 90 -13.11 -0.26 4.49
CA LEU A 90 -13.77 -1.10 5.49
C LEU A 90 -14.06 -0.31 6.77
N ALA A 91 -13.13 0.54 7.20
CA ALA A 91 -13.33 1.46 8.32
C ALA A 91 -14.47 2.45 8.06
N LEU A 92 -14.52 3.06 6.86
CA LEU A 92 -15.62 3.94 6.44
C LEU A 92 -16.97 3.21 6.45
N ARG A 93 -17.02 1.98 5.90
CA ARG A 93 -18.24 1.16 5.90
C ARG A 93 -18.70 0.84 7.33
N ARG A 94 -17.79 0.42 8.20
CA ARG A 94 -18.09 0.15 9.62
C ARG A 94 -18.60 1.41 10.32
N ALA A 95 -17.90 2.52 10.20
CA ALA A 95 -18.29 3.80 10.80
C ALA A 95 -19.69 4.26 10.35
N ARG A 96 -20.05 4.10 9.07
CA ARG A 96 -21.40 4.43 8.59
C ARG A 96 -22.48 3.54 9.21
N ARG A 97 -22.22 2.24 9.38
CA ARG A 97 -23.15 1.32 10.05
C ARG A 97 -23.37 1.71 11.51
N GLU A 98 -22.29 1.95 12.26
CA GLU A 98 -22.40 2.35 13.66
C GLU A 98 -23.08 3.72 13.81
N ARG A 99 -22.82 4.67 12.89
CA ARG A 99 -23.55 5.94 12.84
C ARG A 99 -25.07 5.72 12.75
N LEU A 100 -25.52 4.88 11.82
CA LEU A 100 -26.94 4.62 11.61
C LEU A 100 -27.57 3.94 12.83
N ARG A 101 -26.88 2.96 13.44
CA ARG A 101 -27.31 2.29 14.66
C ARG A 101 -27.45 3.26 15.83
N ALA A 102 -26.43 4.06 16.11
CA ALA A 102 -26.45 5.05 17.20
C ALA A 102 -27.56 6.07 17.01
N ARG A 103 -27.78 6.54 15.78
CA ARG A 103 -28.90 7.45 15.46
C ARG A 103 -30.27 6.82 15.75
N ALA A 104 -30.47 5.56 15.40
CA ALA A 104 -31.73 4.86 15.65
C ALA A 104 -32.03 4.72 17.16
N ILE A 105 -31.00 4.41 17.96
CA ILE A 105 -31.10 4.34 19.42
C ILE A 105 -31.45 5.70 20.01
N LEU A 106 -30.73 6.76 19.62
CA LEU A 106 -30.96 8.12 20.08
C LEU A 106 -32.35 8.65 19.69
N ASP A 107 -32.83 8.37 18.49
CA ASP A 107 -34.17 8.76 18.04
C ASP A 107 -35.29 8.06 18.86
N SER A 108 -35.11 6.77 19.16
CA SER A 108 -36.02 6.02 20.05
C SER A 108 -36.05 6.61 21.46
N VAL A 109 -34.89 6.91 22.03
CA VAL A 109 -34.74 7.41 23.40
C VAL A 109 -35.25 8.83 23.55
N THR A 110 -35.08 9.67 22.52
CA THR A 110 -35.65 11.02 22.48
C THR A 110 -37.16 11.00 22.72
N ARG A 111 -37.87 10.02 22.13
CA ARG A 111 -39.32 9.86 22.33
C ARG A 111 -39.66 9.43 23.77
N THR A 112 -38.87 8.53 24.36
CA THR A 112 -39.07 8.08 25.74
C THR A 112 -38.81 9.19 26.76
N LEU A 113 -37.70 9.93 26.62
CA LEU A 113 -37.38 11.05 27.51
C LEU A 113 -38.46 12.14 27.48
N ARG A 114 -39.10 12.37 26.33
CA ARG A 114 -40.24 13.28 26.21
C ARG A 114 -41.49 12.76 26.90
N TYR A 115 -41.75 11.47 26.80
CA TYR A 115 -42.92 10.85 27.42
C TYR A 115 -42.86 10.87 28.95
N GLU A 116 -41.67 10.68 29.52
CA GLU A 116 -41.45 10.79 30.97
C GLU A 116 -41.68 12.21 31.51
N GLY A 117 -41.46 13.23 30.67
CA GLY A 117 -41.85 14.62 30.98
C GLY A 117 -41.05 15.31 32.07
N THR A 118 -39.90 14.75 32.49
CA THR A 118 -39.00 15.43 33.44
C THR A 118 -38.26 16.58 32.75
N ASP A 119 -37.99 17.68 33.47
CA ASP A 119 -37.27 18.82 32.93
C ASP A 119 -35.89 18.42 32.38
N SER A 120 -35.18 17.55 33.10
CA SER A 120 -33.88 16.99 32.67
C SER A 120 -34.01 16.10 31.44
N GLY A 121 -35.08 15.29 31.34
CA GLY A 121 -35.33 14.43 30.19
C GLY A 121 -35.68 15.24 28.94
N ILE A 122 -36.51 16.28 29.07
CA ILE A 122 -36.87 17.20 27.99
C ILE A 122 -35.62 17.94 27.47
N ALA A 123 -34.78 18.46 28.37
CA ALA A 123 -33.53 19.12 27.98
C ALA A 123 -32.58 18.18 27.23
N ALA A 124 -32.40 16.95 27.73
CA ALA A 124 -31.58 15.93 27.06
C ALA A 124 -32.15 15.56 25.68
N ALA A 125 -33.47 15.40 25.56
CA ALA A 125 -34.13 15.12 24.29
C ALA A 125 -33.88 16.22 23.25
N LEU A 126 -33.97 17.50 23.64
CA LEU A 126 -33.68 18.64 22.74
C LEU A 126 -32.21 18.65 22.29
N GLN A 127 -31.27 18.37 23.19
CA GLN A 127 -29.86 18.27 22.85
C GLN A 127 -29.59 17.13 21.86
N VAL A 128 -30.18 15.95 22.10
CA VAL A 128 -30.07 14.79 21.21
C VAL A 128 -30.64 15.10 19.82
N GLU A 129 -31.79 15.76 19.74
CA GLU A 129 -32.35 16.19 18.44
C GLU A 129 -31.42 17.13 17.67
N GLY A 130 -30.78 18.08 18.36
CA GLY A 130 -29.76 18.94 17.76
C GLY A 130 -28.63 18.12 17.14
N GLY A 131 -28.10 17.14 17.89
CA GLY A 131 -27.07 16.21 17.40
C GLY A 131 -27.55 15.35 16.23
N LEU A 132 -28.79 14.84 16.27
CA LEU A 132 -29.39 14.05 15.18
C LEU A 132 -29.61 14.88 13.91
N ARG A 133 -29.90 16.19 14.02
CA ARG A 133 -29.96 17.08 12.85
C ARG A 133 -28.58 17.33 12.27
N ALA A 134 -27.59 17.63 13.10
CA ALA A 134 -26.20 17.88 12.67
C ALA A 134 -25.56 16.68 11.97
N THR A 135 -25.91 15.45 12.37
CA THR A 135 -25.31 14.20 11.86
C THR A 135 -26.16 13.52 10.77
N LYS A 136 -27.11 14.22 10.16
CA LYS A 136 -28.05 13.67 9.17
C LYS A 136 -27.34 13.13 7.92
N ASN A 137 -26.40 13.90 7.37
CA ASN A 137 -25.68 13.57 6.15
C ASN A 137 -24.21 13.27 6.47
N ALA A 138 -23.80 12.00 6.39
CA ALA A 138 -22.37 11.70 6.36
C ALA A 138 -21.87 11.93 4.94
N GLY A 139 -20.99 12.91 4.77
CA GLY A 139 -20.25 13.07 3.52
C GLY A 139 -19.38 11.84 3.21
N HIS A 140 -18.60 11.95 2.13
CA HIS A 140 -17.65 10.91 1.75
C HIS A 140 -16.31 10.99 2.47
N GLU A 141 -16.03 12.12 3.13
CA GLU A 141 -14.77 12.39 3.84
C GLU A 141 -14.74 11.66 5.21
N GLY A 142 -13.64 10.95 5.47
CA GLY A 142 -13.45 10.18 6.70
C GLY A 142 -13.44 11.04 7.96
N GLU A 143 -12.84 12.23 7.92
CA GLU A 143 -12.76 13.10 9.10
C GLU A 143 -14.11 13.68 9.50
N LYS A 144 -14.88 14.19 8.52
CA LYS A 144 -16.26 14.63 8.76
C LYS A 144 -17.14 13.51 9.32
N LEU A 145 -16.93 12.26 8.88
CA LEU A 145 -17.64 11.12 9.45
C LEU A 145 -17.21 10.83 10.90
N ALA A 146 -15.92 10.97 11.22
CA ALA A 146 -15.41 10.82 12.58
C ALA A 146 -16.03 11.86 13.53
N GLU A 147 -16.05 13.14 13.14
CA GLU A 147 -16.70 14.23 13.91
C GLU A 147 -18.18 13.93 14.21
N GLN A 148 -18.90 13.36 13.23
CA GLN A 148 -20.30 12.96 13.43
C GLN A 148 -20.43 11.81 14.43
N LEU A 149 -19.50 10.86 14.44
CA LEU A 149 -19.47 9.81 15.46
C LEU A 149 -19.23 10.41 16.84
N ASP A 150 -18.29 11.36 17.00
CA ASP A 150 -18.08 12.03 18.31
C ASP A 150 -19.37 12.69 18.82
N VAL A 151 -20.10 13.40 17.96
CA VAL A 151 -21.38 14.04 18.34
C VAL A 151 -22.39 13.00 18.83
N LEU A 152 -22.50 11.85 18.16
CA LEU A 152 -23.41 10.77 18.58
C LEU A 152 -22.94 10.09 19.87
N LEU A 153 -21.64 9.89 20.04
CA LEU A 153 -21.04 9.33 21.25
C LEU A 153 -21.34 10.21 22.47
N ASN A 154 -21.17 11.52 22.33
CA ASN A 154 -21.48 12.51 23.35
C ASN A 154 -22.99 12.49 23.70
N GLY A 155 -23.85 12.28 22.72
CA GLY A 155 -25.29 12.10 22.95
C GLY A 155 -25.61 10.84 23.76
N LEU A 156 -25.01 9.70 23.40
CA LEU A 156 -25.24 8.40 24.07
C LEU A 156 -24.67 8.34 25.49
N THR A 157 -23.66 9.15 25.80
CA THR A 157 -22.99 9.18 27.11
C THR A 157 -23.58 10.23 28.06
N ALA A 158 -24.56 11.03 27.62
CA ALA A 158 -25.25 11.96 28.49
C ALA A 158 -26.05 11.20 29.58
N PRO A 159 -25.94 11.55 30.88
CA PRO A 159 -26.50 10.72 31.95
C PRO A 159 -27.99 10.35 31.82
N PRO A 160 -28.91 11.27 31.45
CA PRO A 160 -30.31 10.91 31.24
C PRO A 160 -30.50 9.92 30.08
N VAL A 161 -29.67 10.02 29.04
CA VAL A 161 -29.69 9.12 27.88
C VAL A 161 -29.10 7.75 28.23
N VAL A 162 -28.03 7.70 29.04
CA VAL A 162 -27.44 6.44 29.53
C VAL A 162 -28.49 5.62 30.28
N THR A 163 -29.21 6.24 31.22
CA THR A 163 -30.29 5.56 31.96
C THR A 163 -31.39 5.07 31.02
N ALA A 164 -31.85 5.92 30.09
CA ALA A 164 -32.92 5.58 29.16
C ALA A 164 -32.51 4.56 28.06
N THR A 165 -31.21 4.34 27.85
CA THR A 165 -30.68 3.40 26.85
C THR A 165 -30.18 2.08 27.42
N ALA A 166 -30.19 1.92 28.75
CA ALA A 166 -29.61 0.76 29.45
C ALA A 166 -30.10 -0.58 28.87
N ASP A 167 -31.41 -0.73 28.66
CA ASP A 167 -32.03 -1.94 28.12
C ASP A 167 -32.29 -1.89 26.60
N ARG A 168 -31.73 -0.90 25.91
CA ARG A 168 -31.96 -0.64 24.48
C ARG A 168 -30.68 -0.73 23.64
N GLY A 169 -29.67 -1.39 24.16
CA GLY A 169 -28.38 -1.57 23.49
C GLY A 169 -27.50 -0.31 23.51
N GLY A 170 -27.74 0.63 24.44
CA GLY A 170 -26.92 1.83 24.62
C GLY A 170 -25.46 1.53 24.94
N PRO A 171 -25.17 0.70 25.97
CA PRO A 171 -23.80 0.35 26.33
C PRO A 171 -22.99 -0.26 25.18
N GLU A 172 -23.58 -1.18 24.43
CA GLU A 172 -22.96 -1.82 23.27
C GLU A 172 -22.73 -0.80 22.15
N ALA A 173 -23.69 0.08 21.88
CA ALA A 173 -23.54 1.12 20.87
C ALA A 173 -22.42 2.11 21.22
N VAL A 174 -22.25 2.47 22.49
CA VAL A 174 -21.11 3.30 22.94
C VAL A 174 -19.79 2.58 22.65
N ALA A 175 -19.65 1.32 23.07
CA ALA A 175 -18.43 0.54 22.85
C ALA A 175 -18.08 0.38 21.36
N ASP A 176 -19.07 -0.01 20.53
CA ASP A 176 -18.89 -0.22 19.09
C ASP A 176 -18.54 1.08 18.36
N LEU A 177 -19.16 2.19 18.75
CA LEU A 177 -18.95 3.49 18.14
C LEU A 177 -17.60 4.10 18.53
N THR A 178 -17.14 3.93 19.77
CA THR A 178 -15.76 4.26 20.18
C THR A 178 -14.75 3.45 19.36
N ALA A 179 -14.94 2.14 19.23
CA ALA A 179 -14.04 1.29 18.44
C ALA A 179 -14.01 1.69 16.95
N ALA A 180 -15.17 2.00 16.36
CA ALA A 180 -15.28 2.45 14.99
C ALA A 180 -14.60 3.81 14.77
N LEU A 181 -14.77 4.75 15.70
CA LEU A 181 -14.13 6.06 15.67
C LEU A 181 -12.60 5.95 15.74
N THR A 182 -12.06 5.17 16.68
CA THR A 182 -10.61 4.94 16.80
C THR A 182 -10.04 4.32 15.52
N THR A 183 -10.71 3.31 14.97
CA THR A 183 -10.29 2.65 13.73
C THR A 183 -10.30 3.62 12.55
N LEU A 184 -11.35 4.44 12.43
CA LEU A 184 -11.50 5.39 11.35
C LEU A 184 -10.39 6.46 11.38
N ARG A 185 -10.13 7.08 12.53
CA ARG A 185 -9.07 8.09 12.67
C ARG A 185 -7.68 7.52 12.38
N ALA A 186 -7.39 6.30 12.85
CA ALA A 186 -6.14 5.62 12.52
C ALA A 186 -6.00 5.39 10.99
N SER A 187 -7.09 5.00 10.32
CA SER A 187 -7.08 4.81 8.87
C SER A 187 -6.95 6.12 8.07
N ASN A 188 -7.51 7.24 8.58
CA ASN A 188 -7.33 8.57 7.97
C ASN A 188 -5.83 8.93 7.96
N LEU A 189 -5.17 8.80 9.11
CA LEU A 189 -3.73 9.10 9.25
C LEU A 189 -2.87 8.24 8.32
N ALA A 190 -3.14 6.93 8.25
CA ALA A 190 -2.41 6.00 7.39
C ALA A 190 -2.55 6.36 5.90
N THR A 191 -3.69 6.89 5.48
CA THR A 191 -3.95 7.25 4.09
C THR A 191 -3.30 8.59 3.71
N THR A 192 -3.19 9.55 4.64
CA THR A 192 -2.57 10.86 4.38
C THR A 192 -1.04 10.79 4.20
N GLY A 193 -0.37 9.80 4.79
CA GLY A 193 1.11 9.68 4.80
C GLY A 193 1.75 9.03 3.55
N SER A 194 0.97 8.40 2.67
CA SER A 194 1.50 7.68 1.50
C SER A 194 1.66 8.60 0.28
N SER A 195 2.58 9.57 0.33
CA SER A 195 2.81 10.44 -0.82
C SER A 195 3.57 9.70 -1.94
N THR A 196 2.83 9.05 -2.84
CA THR A 196 3.32 8.39 -4.06
C THR A 196 4.11 9.34 -4.99
N ARG A 197 3.98 10.66 -4.79
CA ARG A 197 4.65 11.69 -5.58
C ARG A 197 6.17 11.72 -5.38
N LEU A 198 6.64 11.76 -4.13
CA LEU A 198 8.09 11.80 -3.87
C LEU A 198 8.78 10.52 -4.35
N GLU A 199 8.14 9.38 -4.15
CA GLU A 199 8.63 8.08 -4.67
C GLU A 199 8.68 8.07 -6.20
N THR A 200 7.64 8.61 -6.87
CA THR A 200 7.60 8.69 -8.34
C THR A 200 8.68 9.64 -8.87
N GLU A 201 8.83 10.83 -8.27
CA GLU A 201 9.88 11.78 -8.65
C GLU A 201 11.29 11.19 -8.44
N ARG A 202 11.49 10.38 -7.40
CA ARG A 202 12.74 9.66 -7.16
C ARG A 202 13.05 8.63 -8.23
N MET A 203 12.04 7.87 -8.66
CA MET A 203 12.20 6.92 -9.77
C MET A 203 12.47 7.64 -11.10
N ASP A 204 11.70 8.69 -11.42
CA ASP A 204 11.92 9.49 -12.64
C ASP A 204 13.34 10.08 -12.68
N LEU A 205 13.86 10.53 -11.53
CA LEU A 205 15.24 11.02 -11.39
C LEU A 205 16.26 9.93 -11.74
N LEU A 206 16.10 8.72 -11.19
CA LEU A 206 16.99 7.59 -11.47
C LEU A 206 16.91 7.14 -12.94
N ASP A 207 15.69 7.07 -13.49
CA ASP A 207 15.46 6.73 -14.89
C ASP A 207 16.19 7.72 -15.82
N GLY A 208 16.05 9.02 -15.56
CA GLY A 208 16.72 10.07 -16.32
C GLY A 208 18.25 10.04 -16.21
N LEU A 209 18.78 9.74 -15.04
CA LEU A 209 20.22 9.60 -14.81
C LEU A 209 20.79 8.44 -15.65
N ILE A 210 20.13 7.26 -15.58
CA ILE A 210 20.54 6.08 -16.35
C ILE A 210 20.51 6.36 -17.85
N ILE A 211 19.43 6.97 -18.36
CA ILE A 211 19.32 7.31 -19.79
C ILE A 211 20.44 8.26 -20.22
N THR A 212 20.76 9.26 -19.38
CA THR A 212 21.84 10.21 -19.67
C THR A 212 23.19 9.50 -19.74
N LEU A 213 23.48 8.60 -18.80
CA LEU A 213 24.70 7.79 -18.79
C LEU A 213 24.76 6.85 -20.01
N ALA A 214 23.66 6.18 -20.35
CA ALA A 214 23.56 5.30 -21.52
C ALA A 214 23.79 6.05 -22.84
N ARG A 215 23.26 7.27 -22.98
CA ARG A 215 23.51 8.15 -24.13
C ARG A 215 24.99 8.54 -24.23
N SER A 216 25.63 8.84 -23.09
CA SER A 216 27.07 9.13 -23.02
C SER A 216 27.89 7.91 -23.45
N ALA A 217 27.58 6.72 -22.92
CA ALA A 217 28.23 5.46 -23.29
C ALA A 217 28.11 5.16 -24.80
N ARG A 218 26.91 5.32 -25.38
CA ARG A 218 26.71 5.16 -26.84
C ARG A 218 27.55 6.15 -27.64
N LYS A 219 27.63 7.42 -27.23
CA LYS A 219 28.46 8.43 -27.91
C LYS A 219 29.93 8.03 -27.89
N ALA A 220 30.46 7.59 -26.75
CA ALA A 220 31.82 7.10 -26.61
C ALA A 220 32.06 5.84 -27.46
N ALA A 221 31.11 4.90 -27.47
CA ALA A 221 31.19 3.67 -28.27
C ALA A 221 31.22 3.93 -29.78
N VAL A 222 30.46 4.93 -30.27
CA VAL A 222 30.49 5.34 -31.70
C VAL A 222 31.84 5.99 -32.06
N ALA A 223 32.44 6.76 -31.16
CA ALA A 223 33.77 7.33 -31.39
C ALA A 223 34.85 6.24 -31.40
N ALA A 224 34.77 5.31 -30.44
CA ALA A 224 35.66 4.16 -30.35
C ALA A 224 35.56 3.24 -31.57
N SER A 225 34.33 2.94 -32.04
CA SER A 225 34.12 2.06 -33.20
C SER A 225 34.73 2.63 -34.49
N LYS A 226 34.62 3.95 -34.70
CA LYS A 226 35.26 4.64 -35.84
C LYS A 226 36.79 4.57 -35.77
N ARG A 227 37.37 4.74 -34.58
CA ARG A 227 38.82 4.67 -34.38
C ARG A 227 39.37 3.27 -34.58
N LEU A 228 38.65 2.24 -34.12
CA LEU A 228 39.09 0.85 -34.15
C LEU A 228 38.69 0.10 -35.43
N GLY A 229 37.82 0.67 -36.25
CA GLY A 229 37.28 0.00 -37.44
C GLY A 229 36.27 -1.11 -37.12
N THR A 230 35.69 -1.13 -35.92
CA THR A 230 34.81 -2.19 -35.44
C THR A 230 33.38 -1.67 -35.19
N PRO A 231 32.50 -1.61 -36.21
CA PRO A 231 31.15 -1.05 -36.06
C PRO A 231 30.30 -1.78 -35.01
N ALA A 232 30.51 -3.09 -34.85
CA ALA A 232 29.81 -3.92 -33.87
C ALA A 232 29.94 -3.42 -32.42
N LEU A 233 31.01 -2.67 -32.09
CA LEU A 233 31.18 -2.06 -30.77
C LEU A 233 30.05 -1.06 -30.48
N ALA A 234 29.69 -0.22 -31.46
CA ALA A 234 28.63 0.74 -31.26
C ALA A 234 27.31 0.00 -30.97
N ASP A 235 27.00 -1.05 -31.74
CA ASP A 235 25.75 -1.81 -31.64
C ASP A 235 25.53 -2.43 -30.26
N LYS A 236 26.59 -2.81 -29.54
CA LYS A 236 26.48 -3.28 -28.15
C LYS A 236 25.93 -2.22 -27.18
N PHE A 237 26.07 -0.94 -27.51
CA PHE A 237 25.57 0.20 -26.75
C PHE A 237 24.32 0.83 -27.40
N SER A 238 23.59 0.11 -28.26
CA SER A 238 22.42 0.68 -28.94
C SER A 238 21.34 1.18 -27.97
N LEU A 239 20.60 2.20 -28.42
CA LEU A 239 19.49 2.82 -27.69
C LEU A 239 18.13 2.40 -28.25
N ASP A 240 18.08 1.37 -29.10
CA ASP A 240 16.88 1.03 -29.88
C ASP A 240 15.69 0.69 -28.97
N ALA A 241 15.96 0.09 -27.81
CA ALA A 241 14.94 -0.19 -26.79
C ALA A 241 14.19 1.07 -26.28
N LEU A 242 14.79 2.26 -26.38
CA LEU A 242 14.14 3.52 -26.00
C LEU A 242 13.24 4.09 -27.11
N TYR A 243 13.45 3.68 -28.36
CA TYR A 243 12.80 4.28 -29.53
C TYR A 243 11.94 3.27 -30.31
N ALA A 244 11.93 2.01 -29.90
CA ALA A 244 11.03 1.02 -30.45
C ALA A 244 9.57 1.49 -30.25
N PRO A 245 8.72 1.45 -31.28
CA PRO A 245 7.30 1.73 -31.10
C PRO A 245 6.74 0.71 -30.10
N ALA A 246 5.93 1.19 -29.15
CA ALA A 246 5.34 0.37 -28.08
C ALA A 246 4.46 -0.80 -28.57
N SER A 247 4.25 -0.90 -29.89
CA SER A 247 3.39 -1.86 -30.56
C SER A 247 4.02 -3.24 -30.85
N ALA A 248 5.27 -3.48 -30.44
CA ALA A 248 5.95 -4.76 -30.71
C ALA A 248 5.95 -5.75 -29.52
N GLU A 249 5.38 -5.39 -28.37
CA GLU A 249 5.16 -6.28 -27.23
C GLU A 249 3.74 -6.89 -27.27
N THR A 250 3.38 -7.55 -28.37
CA THR A 250 2.25 -8.47 -28.40
C THR A 250 2.58 -9.56 -29.41
N ASP A 251 3.26 -10.58 -28.92
CA ASP A 251 3.20 -11.99 -29.32
C ASP A 251 4.29 -12.70 -28.50
N SER A 252 4.12 -12.71 -27.18
CA SER A 252 4.68 -13.80 -26.40
C SER A 252 3.90 -15.03 -26.84
N GLU A 253 4.58 -15.92 -27.56
CA GLU A 253 4.16 -17.28 -27.81
C GLU A 253 3.43 -17.82 -26.57
N GLU A 254 2.12 -17.98 -26.72
CA GLU A 254 1.34 -18.85 -25.87
C GLU A 254 2.06 -20.21 -25.89
N PRO A 255 2.50 -20.73 -24.73
CA PRO A 255 3.17 -22.02 -24.70
C PRO A 255 2.19 -23.06 -25.23
N GLU A 256 2.53 -23.60 -26.40
CA GLU A 256 1.82 -24.67 -27.08
C GLU A 256 1.49 -25.75 -26.04
N ALA A 257 0.20 -25.89 -25.73
CA ALA A 257 -0.27 -26.85 -24.76
C ALA A 257 0.25 -28.23 -25.16
N PRO A 258 0.91 -28.98 -24.27
CA PRO A 258 1.36 -30.33 -24.59
C PRO A 258 0.16 -31.16 -25.04
N PRO A 259 0.31 -32.01 -26.07
CA PRO A 259 -0.79 -32.80 -26.63
C PRO A 259 -1.47 -33.60 -25.54
N ALA A 260 -2.79 -33.50 -25.48
CA ALA A 260 -3.65 -34.21 -24.54
C ALA A 260 -3.29 -35.70 -24.54
N GLN A 261 -2.77 -36.18 -23.40
CA GLN A 261 -2.63 -37.60 -23.19
C GLN A 261 -4.02 -38.25 -23.14
N PRO A 262 -4.20 -39.43 -23.77
CA PRO A 262 -5.46 -40.16 -23.70
C PRO A 262 -5.79 -40.48 -22.24
N THR A 263 -6.95 -40.02 -21.78
CA THR A 263 -7.50 -40.30 -20.47
C THR A 263 -7.81 -41.80 -20.34
N THR A 264 -6.95 -42.52 -19.64
CA THR A 264 -7.25 -43.85 -19.12
C THR A 264 -8.42 -43.74 -18.13
N PRO A 265 -9.49 -44.55 -18.26
CA PRO A 265 -10.61 -44.52 -17.33
C PRO A 265 -10.16 -44.94 -15.92
N ALA A 266 -10.53 -44.12 -14.93
CA ALA A 266 -10.24 -44.34 -13.52
C ALA A 266 -10.90 -45.63 -13.01
N PRO A 267 -10.20 -46.45 -12.20
CA PRO A 267 -10.82 -47.60 -11.53
C PRO A 267 -11.82 -47.14 -10.47
N ALA A 268 -12.99 -47.78 -10.48
CA ALA A 268 -14.08 -47.57 -9.55
C ALA A 268 -13.60 -47.69 -8.08
N GLN A 269 -13.83 -46.63 -7.30
CA GLN A 269 -13.69 -46.69 -5.84
C GLN A 269 -14.89 -47.42 -5.24
N PRO A 270 -14.66 -48.37 -4.31
CA PRO A 270 -15.72 -49.06 -3.59
C PRO A 270 -16.35 -48.15 -2.53
N SER A 271 -17.67 -48.07 -2.56
CA SER A 271 -18.51 -47.49 -1.52
C SER A 271 -18.30 -48.21 -0.18
N GLY A 272 -17.47 -47.65 0.68
CA GLY A 272 -17.25 -48.11 2.06
C GLY A 272 -17.83 -47.13 3.06
N GLN A 273 -18.89 -47.57 3.75
CA GLN A 273 -19.55 -46.91 4.87
C GLN A 273 -18.56 -46.47 5.96
N ALA A 274 -18.70 -45.24 6.46
CA ALA A 274 -18.14 -44.82 7.74
C ALA A 274 -19.26 -44.22 8.60
N LEU A 275 -19.58 -44.96 9.66
CA LEU A 275 -20.54 -44.62 10.71
C LEU A 275 -20.12 -43.34 11.45
N ALA A 276 -21.08 -42.44 11.65
CA ALA A 276 -20.98 -41.30 12.55
C ALA A 276 -20.79 -41.80 13.99
N GLN A 277 -19.73 -41.35 14.66
CA GLN A 277 -19.59 -41.47 16.11
C GLN A 277 -20.22 -40.24 16.79
N PRO A 278 -20.94 -40.42 17.91
CA PRO A 278 -21.50 -39.32 18.68
C PRO A 278 -20.43 -38.62 19.53
N LEU A 279 -20.48 -37.29 19.54
CA LEU A 279 -19.67 -36.42 20.40
C LEU A 279 -20.10 -36.57 21.87
N ASP A 280 -19.13 -36.90 22.74
CA ASP A 280 -19.28 -37.00 24.19
C ASP A 280 -19.27 -35.59 24.83
N PRO A 281 -20.37 -35.14 25.47
CA PRO A 281 -20.51 -33.79 26.02
C PRO A 281 -19.88 -33.59 27.41
N THR A 282 -19.10 -34.54 27.94
CA THR A 282 -18.60 -34.46 29.33
C THR A 282 -17.21 -33.85 29.51
N LYS A 283 -16.52 -33.43 28.44
CA LYS A 283 -15.15 -32.92 28.53
C LYS A 283 -15.10 -31.44 28.96
N LYS A 284 -15.08 -31.23 30.28
CA LYS A 284 -14.90 -29.94 30.95
C LYS A 284 -13.54 -29.31 30.57
N PRO A 285 -13.48 -28.05 30.08
CA PRO A 285 -12.23 -27.39 29.73
C PRO A 285 -11.40 -27.09 30.98
N ALA A 286 -10.13 -27.48 30.94
CA ALA A 286 -9.15 -27.23 31.99
C ALA A 286 -8.88 -25.73 32.14
N THR A 287 -8.94 -25.25 33.37
CA THR A 287 -8.66 -23.88 33.78
C THR A 287 -7.15 -23.61 33.63
N PRO A 288 -6.72 -22.51 32.99
CA PRO A 288 -5.31 -22.16 32.92
C PRO A 288 -4.80 -21.73 34.30
N GLN A 289 -3.73 -22.40 34.74
CA GLN A 289 -3.02 -22.19 35.99
C GLN A 289 -2.30 -20.84 35.96
N VAL A 290 -2.71 -19.93 36.84
CA VAL A 290 -2.08 -18.61 37.04
C VAL A 290 -0.72 -18.81 37.72
N ALA A 291 0.35 -18.37 37.06
CA ALA A 291 1.69 -18.34 37.62
C ALA A 291 1.84 -17.21 38.64
N SER A 292 2.27 -17.55 39.85
CA SER A 292 2.60 -16.62 40.94
C SER A 292 3.83 -15.77 40.60
N PRO A 293 3.86 -14.46 40.97
CA PRO A 293 5.05 -13.64 40.85
C PRO A 293 6.02 -13.92 42.01
N GLY A 294 7.24 -14.31 41.65
CA GLY A 294 8.36 -14.50 42.57
C GLY A 294 9.17 -13.22 42.79
N THR A 295 9.39 -12.94 44.08
CA THR A 295 10.66 -12.50 44.69
C THR A 295 11.14 -11.07 44.45
N ALA A 296 11.04 -10.27 45.51
CA ALA A 296 11.67 -8.98 45.72
C ALA A 296 13.21 -9.09 45.76
N LEU A 297 13.88 -8.20 45.01
CA LEU A 297 15.30 -7.90 45.16
C LEU A 297 15.44 -6.74 46.17
N SER A 298 16.10 -7.03 47.28
CA SER A 298 16.68 -6.06 48.21
C SER A 298 18.00 -5.54 47.63
N PHE A 299 18.18 -4.23 47.60
CA PHE A 299 19.49 -3.60 47.45
C PHE A 299 19.63 -2.48 48.48
N GLY A 300 20.72 -2.60 49.27
CA GLY A 300 21.58 -1.55 49.83
C GLY A 300 20.94 -0.31 50.43
#